data_AF-A0A3D2XK86-F1
#
_entry.id   AF-A0A3D2XK86-F1
#
_cell.length_a   1.000
_cell.length_b   1.000
_cell.length_c   1.000
_cell.angle_alpha   90.00
_cell.angle_beta   90.00
_cell.angle_gamma   90.00
#
_symmetry.space_group_name_H-M   'P 1'
#
loop_
_entity.id
_entity.type
_entity.pdbx_description
1 polymer ?
#
loop_
_entity_poly.entity_id
_entity_poly.type
_entity_poly.pdbx_seq_one_letter_code
_entity_poly.pdbx_strand_id
1 'polypeptide(L)' 'MSNKYHVFVFITCFCLVLSIGALNSNTKSISELFSIKIYMIAVVIYTLLLVGVFYTFLWFYFLSKKNYD' A
#
# COMPACT_ATOMS: atom_id res chain seq x y z
N MET A 1 7.14 -15.34 8.37
CA MET A 1 6.43 -15.47 7.08
C MET A 1 7.46 -15.55 5.96
N SER A 2 7.22 -16.35 4.92
CA SER A 2 8.18 -16.46 3.79
C SER A 2 8.33 -15.10 3.08
N ASN A 3 9.54 -14.77 2.59
CA ASN A 3 9.84 -13.54 1.84
C ASN A 3 8.85 -13.26 0.69
N LYS A 4 8.23 -14.30 0.13
CA LYS A 4 7.22 -14.19 -0.93
C LYS A 4 5.99 -13.38 -0.51
N TYR A 5 5.58 -13.48 0.76
CA TYR A 5 4.47 -12.68 1.30
C TYR A 5 4.82 -11.21 1.45
N HIS A 6 6.08 -10.90 1.78
CA HIS A 6 6.54 -9.51 1.89
C HIS A 6 6.46 -8.79 0.56
N VAL A 7 6.91 -9.45 -0.52
CA VAL A 7 6.85 -8.90 -1.88
C VAL A 7 5.41 -8.76 -2.36
N PHE A 8 4.55 -9.75 -2.08
CA PHE A 8 3.15 -9.70 -2.48
C PHE A 8 2.37 -8.56 -1.79
N VAL A 9 2.57 -8.37 -0.48
CA VAL A 9 1.96 -7.26 0.28
C VAL A 9 2.45 -5.92 -0.28
N PHE A 10 3.74 -5.80 -0.57
CA PHE A 10 4.30 -4.57 -1.14
C PHE A 10 3.69 -4.23 -2.50
N ILE A 11 3.63 -5.20 -3.42
CA ILE A 11 3.04 -5.00 -4.75
C ILE A 11 1.55 -4.63 -4.63
N THR A 12 0.82 -5.32 -3.76
CA THR A 12 -0.62 -5.05 -3.55
C THR A 12 -0.82 -3.63 -3.02
N CYS A 13 -0.07 -3.23 -1.99
CA CYS A 13 -0.15 -1.89 -1.43
C CYS A 13 0.24 -0.81 -2.45
N PHE A 14 1.28 -1.04 -3.25
CA PHE A 14 1.71 -0.12 -4.29
C PHE A 14 0.63 0.07 -5.36
N CYS A 15 0.04 -1.01 -5.87
CA CYS A 15 -1.08 -0.95 -6.81
C CYS A 15 -2.29 -0.21 -6.22
N LEU A 16 -2.58 -0.41 -4.93
CA LEU A 16 -3.71 0.21 -4.27
C LEU A 16 -3.52 1.73 -4.11
N VAL A 17 -2.31 2.16 -3.74
CA VAL A 17 -1.95 3.59 -3.70
C VAL A 17 -2.04 4.23 -5.08
N LEU A 18 -1.60 3.54 -6.14
CA LEU A 18 -1.74 4.04 -7.50
C LEU A 18 -3.20 4.17 -7.93
N SER A 19 -4.04 3.18 -7.62
CA SER A 19 -5.48 3.23 -7.91
C SER A 19 -6.18 4.36 -7.17
N ILE A 20 -5.88 4.56 -5.88
CA ILE A 20 -6.42 5.67 -5.09
C ILE A 20 -5.92 7.01 -5.65
N GLY A 21 -4.63 7.10 -5.99
CA GLY A 21 -4.05 8.28 -6.63
C GLY A 21 -4.72 8.59 -7.97
N ALA A 22 -5.03 7.58 -8.77
CA ALA A 22 -5.72 7.74 -10.05
C ALA A 22 -7.19 8.21 -9.90
N LEU A 23 -7.84 7.84 -8.79
CA LEU A 23 -9.20 8.27 -8.47
C LEU A 23 -9.26 9.69 -7.88
N ASN A 24 -8.13 10.28 -7.51
CA ASN A 24 -8.09 11.64 -7.00
C ASN A 24 -8.42 12.63 -8.14
N SER A 25 -9.45 13.45 -7.95
CA SER A 25 -10.00 14.36 -8.96
C SER A 25 -9.03 15.45 -9.43
N ASN A 26 -7.95 15.68 -8.67
CA ASN A 26 -6.87 16.61 -9.04
C ASN A 26 -5.84 16.01 -10.01
N THR A 27 -5.84 14.69 -10.21
CA THR A 27 -4.90 13.97 -11.10
C THR A 27 -5.68 13.39 -12.26
N LYS A 28 -5.49 13.94 -13.46
CA LYS A 28 -6.21 13.54 -14.68
C LYS A 28 -5.72 12.20 -15.23
N SER A 29 -4.53 11.75 -14.82
CA SER A 29 -3.87 10.56 -15.32
C SER A 29 -2.90 9.98 -14.30
N ILE A 30 -2.72 8.64 -14.33
CA ILE A 30 -1.66 7.94 -13.59
C ILE A 30 -0.27 8.48 -13.97
N SER A 31 -0.09 8.95 -15.20
CA SER A 31 1.19 9.55 -15.63
C SER A 31 1.50 10.86 -14.91
N GLU A 32 0.50 11.65 -14.49
CA GLU A 32 0.73 12.89 -13.75
C GLU A 32 1.25 12.64 -12.33
N LEU A 33 0.86 11.50 -11.72
CA LEU A 33 1.41 11.07 -10.41
C LEU A 33 2.92 10.86 -10.48
N PHE A 34 3.45 10.41 -11.62
CA PHE A 34 4.89 10.23 -11.85
C PHE A 34 5.55 11.46 -12.48
N SER A 35 4.79 12.36 -13.09
CA SER A 35 5.34 13.57 -13.75
C SER A 35 5.65 14.69 -12.76
N ILE A 36 4.94 14.74 -11.62
CA ILE A 36 5.13 15.77 -10.60
C ILE A 36 5.88 15.19 -9.41
N LYS A 37 7.02 15.80 -9.09
CA LYS A 37 7.92 15.35 -8.01
C LYS A 37 7.20 15.15 -6.66
N ILE A 38 6.28 16.05 -6.32
CA ILE A 38 5.50 16.00 -5.08
C ILE A 38 4.61 14.76 -5.03
N TYR A 39 3.91 14.43 -6.14
CA TYR A 39 3.06 13.26 -6.19
C TYR A 39 3.86 11.96 -6.17
N MET A 40 5.03 11.93 -6.81
CA MET A 40 5.91 10.76 -6.75
C MET A 40 6.39 10.48 -5.32
N ILE A 41 6.77 11.54 -4.58
CA ILE A 41 7.13 11.42 -3.15
C ILE A 41 5.91 10.98 -2.33
N ALA A 42 4.72 11.52 -2.61
CA ALA A 42 3.50 11.13 -1.93
C ALA A 42 3.19 9.63 -2.14
N VAL A 43 3.32 9.11 -3.36
CA VAL A 43 3.12 7.69 -3.66
C VAL A 43 4.08 6.81 -2.85
N VAL A 44 5.35 7.18 -2.73
CA VAL A 44 6.33 6.43 -1.93
C VAL A 44 5.95 6.43 -0.44
N ILE A 45 5.64 7.60 0.11
CA ILE A 45 5.26 7.74 1.53
C ILE A 45 3.97 6.97 1.84
N TYR A 46 2.94 7.13 1.00
CA TYR A 46 1.68 6.41 1.18
C TYR A 46 1.83 4.90 1.02
N THR A 47 2.71 4.44 0.12
CA THR A 47 2.99 2.99 -0.02
C THR A 47 3.62 2.44 1.26
N LEU A 48 4.63 3.12 1.82
CA LEU A 48 5.28 2.70 3.07
C LEU A 48 4.28 2.68 4.25
N LEU A 49 3.45 3.71 4.37
CA LEU A 49 2.39 3.77 5.38
C LEU A 49 1.38 2.63 5.22
N LEU A 50 0.89 2.41 4.00
CA LEU A 50 -0.12 1.38 3.74
C LEU A 50 0.44 -0.02 4.03
N VAL A 51 1.70 -0.28 3.68
CA VAL A 51 2.38 -1.53 4.03
C VAL A 51 2.42 -1.72 5.55
N GLY A 52 2.77 -0.70 6.33
CA GLY A 52 2.77 -0.78 7.79
C GLY A 52 1.39 -1.09 8.39
N VAL A 53 0.35 -0.45 7.87
CA VAL A 53 -1.04 -0.72 8.27
C VAL A 53 -1.42 -2.16 7.91
N PHE A 54 -1.10 -2.62 6.70
CA PHE A 54 -1.42 -3.98 6.24
C PHE A 54 -0.72 -5.05 7.09
N TYR A 55 0.54 -4.82 7.47
CA TYR A 55 1.27 -5.68 8.38
C TYR A 55 0.64 -5.74 9.76
N THR A 56 0.19 -4.59 10.27
CA THR A 56 -0.52 -4.52 11.55
C THR A 56 -1.83 -5.30 11.48
N PHE A 57 -2.57 -5.16 10.37
CA PHE A 57 -3.82 -5.88 10.15
C PHE A 57 -3.61 -7.41 10.05
N LEU A 58 -2.59 -7.83 9.31
CA LEU A 58 -2.17 -9.23 9.24
C LEU A 58 -1.78 -9.75 10.62
N TRP A 59 -0.96 -9.00 11.36
CA TRP A 59 -0.56 -9.37 12.72
C TRP A 59 -1.78 -9.57 13.62
N PHE A 60 -2.73 -8.63 13.59
CA PHE A 60 -3.96 -8.72 14.38
C PHE A 60 -4.82 -9.92 13.97
N TYR A 61 -4.91 -10.20 12.66
CA TYR A 61 -5.62 -11.37 12.14
C TYR A 61 -4.98 -12.69 12.62
N PHE A 62 -3.66 -12.81 12.59
CA PHE A 62 -2.95 -13.98 13.12
C PHE A 62 -3.06 -14.10 14.63
N LEU A 63 -2.99 -12.99 15.35
CA LEU A 63 -3.15 -12.96 16.81
C LEU A 63 -4.56 -13.37 17.23
N SER A 64 -5.58 -12.85 16.53
CA SER A 64 -6.98 -13.22 16.74
C SER A 64 -7.19 -14.71 16.42
N LYS A 65 -6.70 -15.19 15.28
CA LYS A 65 -6.82 -16.60 14.91
C LYS A 65 -6.13 -17.54 15.91
N LYS A 66 -4.97 -17.15 16.43
CA LYS A 66 -4.23 -17.93 17.44
C LYS A 66 -4.89 -17.95 18.82
N ASN A 67 -5.73 -16.97 19.15
CA ASN A 67 -6.46 -16.91 20.42
C ASN A 67 -7.84 -17.60 20.36
N TYR A 68 -8.26 -18.11 19.20
CA TYR A 68 -9.54 -18.83 19.01
C TYR A 68 -9.36 -20.34 18.77
N ASP A 69 -8.11 -20.84 18.75
CA ASP A 69 -7.75 -22.27 18.88
C ASP A 69 -7.27 -22.54 20.32
#